data_AF-A0A359LZP8-F1
#
_entry.id   AF-A0A359LZP8-F1
#
_cell.length_a   1.000
_cell.length_b   1.000
_cell.length_c   1.000
_cell.angle_alpha   90.00
_cell.angle_beta   90.00
_cell.angle_gamma   90.00
#
_symmetry.space_group_name_H-M   'P 1'
#
loop_
_entity.id
_entity.type
_entity.pdbx_description
1 polymer ?
#
loop_
_entity_poly.entity_id
_entity_poly.type
_entity_poly.pdbx_seq_one_letter_code
_entity_poly.pdbx_strand_id
1 'polypeptide(L)'
;LALRFQCVGDGNSGVFFHVDFKPGTADVSQGLQVEVDCSMNKHTGGIYGDGRGWVVWPAPENEAIVRQRDWNDLVVKVEGNRYVSRLNGVVMVDFTDPNPKSFDGPVALQLHSGGEGNMRFKDIYIRDLSRR
;
A
#
# COMPACT_ATOMS: atom_id res chain seq x y z
N LEU A 1 -5.86 -3.16 -8.48
CA LEU A 1 -6.63 -2.35 -7.51
C LEU A 1 -6.42 -0.87 -7.84
N ALA A 2 -7.47 -0.07 -7.80
CA ALA A 2 -7.39 1.39 -7.83
C ALA A 2 -8.25 1.93 -6.69
N LEU A 3 -7.78 2.98 -6.01
CA LEU A 3 -8.54 3.65 -4.96
C LEU A 3 -8.09 5.11 -4.82
N ARG A 4 -8.88 5.89 -4.08
CA ARG A 4 -8.47 7.22 -3.63
C ARG A 4 -8.38 7.25 -2.12
N PHE A 5 -7.34 7.88 -1.59
CA PHE A 5 -7.15 8.06 -0.15
C PHE A 5 -6.91 9.51 0.23
N GLN A 6 -7.25 9.87 1.46
CA GLN A 6 -6.95 11.16 2.08
C GLN A 6 -6.57 10.92 3.54
N CYS A 7 -5.41 11.43 3.96
CA CYS A 7 -5.06 11.48 5.38
C CYS A 7 -5.62 12.78 5.97
N VAL A 8 -6.58 12.64 6.88
CA VAL A 8 -7.15 13.76 7.63
C VAL A 8 -6.27 14.08 8.83
N GLY A 9 -5.78 13.05 9.51
CA GLY A 9 -4.80 13.17 10.58
C GLY A 9 -3.38 12.84 10.12
N ASP A 10 -2.49 12.67 11.10
CA ASP A 10 -1.05 12.43 10.93
C ASP A 10 -0.64 10.96 11.11
N GLY A 11 -1.62 10.06 11.21
CA GLY A 11 -1.38 8.62 11.33
C GLY A 11 -0.77 8.00 10.08
N ASN A 12 -0.42 6.73 10.21
CA ASN A 12 0.12 5.89 9.14
C ASN A 12 -0.92 4.84 8.70
N SER A 13 -0.85 4.46 7.43
CA SER A 13 -1.74 3.48 6.82
C SER A 13 -1.02 2.70 5.72
N GLY A 14 -1.75 1.80 5.09
CA GLY A 14 -1.24 0.96 4.04
C GLY A 14 -2.36 0.19 3.36
N VAL A 15 -2.09 -0.21 2.12
CA VAL A 15 -2.96 -1.09 1.35
C VAL A 15 -2.29 -2.44 1.24
N PHE A 16 -2.77 -3.38 2.04
CA PHE A 16 -2.29 -4.75 2.07
C PHE A 16 -2.77 -5.56 0.87
N PHE A 17 -1.91 -6.45 0.39
CA PHE A 17 -2.19 -7.48 -0.62
C PHE A 17 -1.50 -8.79 -0.24
N HIS A 18 -2.07 -9.90 -0.71
CA HIS A 18 -1.65 -11.26 -0.32
C HIS A 18 -1.63 -11.43 1.22
N VAL A 19 -2.58 -10.81 1.91
CA VAL A 19 -2.56 -10.69 3.38
C VAL A 19 -3.28 -11.84 4.05
N ASP A 20 -2.76 -12.28 5.19
CA ASP A 20 -3.44 -13.19 6.10
C ASP A 20 -3.35 -12.64 7.53
N PHE A 21 -4.26 -13.08 8.40
CA PHE A 21 -4.40 -12.59 9.77
C PHE A 21 -4.24 -13.70 10.79
N LYS A 22 -3.77 -13.36 11.99
CA LYS A 22 -3.81 -14.31 13.11
C LYS A 22 -5.29 -14.68 13.40
N PRO A 23 -5.60 -15.95 13.69
CA PRO A 23 -6.99 -16.37 13.90
C PRO A 23 -7.71 -15.52 14.95
N GLY A 24 -8.84 -14.94 14.55
CA GLY A 24 -9.71 -14.15 15.44
C GLY A 24 -9.21 -12.73 15.76
N THR A 25 -8.17 -12.22 15.10
CA THR A 25 -7.67 -10.86 15.30
C THR A 25 -7.51 -10.09 13.98
N ALA A 26 -7.20 -8.80 14.07
CA ALA A 26 -6.81 -7.96 12.93
C ALA A 26 -5.27 -7.89 12.76
N ASP A 27 -4.52 -8.70 13.52
CA ASP A 27 -3.07 -8.71 13.43
C ASP A 27 -2.65 -9.45 12.15
N VAL A 28 -1.92 -8.75 11.28
CA VAL A 28 -1.33 -9.34 10.08
C VAL A 28 -0.33 -10.43 10.49
N SER A 29 -0.54 -11.65 10.01
CA SER A 29 0.41 -12.77 10.15
C SER A 29 1.36 -12.84 8.95
N GLN A 30 0.88 -12.42 7.78
CA GLN A 30 1.59 -12.50 6.51
C GLN A 30 0.99 -11.47 5.53
N GLY A 31 1.79 -10.95 4.59
CA GLY A 31 1.32 -10.04 3.56
C GLY A 31 2.21 -8.82 3.38
N LEU A 32 2.07 -8.20 2.22
CA LEU A 32 2.76 -6.97 1.84
C LEU A 32 1.77 -5.82 1.81
N GLN A 33 2.25 -4.61 2.10
CA GLN A 33 1.49 -3.38 1.95
C GLN A 33 2.18 -2.43 0.99
N VAL A 34 1.37 -1.67 0.26
CA VAL A 34 1.79 -0.39 -0.29
C VAL A 34 1.63 0.67 0.80
N GLU A 35 2.70 1.39 1.12
CA GLU A 35 2.71 2.41 2.17
C GLU A 35 1.77 3.58 1.84
N VAL A 36 1.04 4.06 2.86
CA VAL A 36 0.24 5.28 2.82
C VAL A 36 0.56 6.17 4.02
N ASP A 37 1.38 7.20 3.78
CA ASP A 37 1.66 8.29 4.71
C ASP A 37 1.62 9.63 3.96
N CYS A 38 0.72 10.53 4.35
CA CYS A 38 0.61 11.81 3.65
C CYS A 38 1.72 12.81 4.01
N SER A 39 2.57 12.49 4.99
CA SER A 39 3.76 13.27 5.28
C SER A 39 4.79 13.10 4.16
N MET A 40 5.48 14.19 3.82
CA MET A 40 6.53 14.13 2.79
C MET A 40 7.70 13.25 3.26
N ASN A 41 8.34 12.55 2.31
CA ASN A 41 9.52 11.73 2.56
C ASN A 41 9.29 10.58 3.54
N LYS A 42 8.09 9.97 3.47
CA LYS A 42 7.70 8.79 4.24
C LYS A 42 7.41 7.57 3.35
N HIS A 43 8.01 7.53 2.17
CA HIS A 43 8.02 6.36 1.29
C HIS A 43 6.65 5.90 0.80
N THR A 44 5.65 6.78 0.75
CA THR A 44 4.31 6.46 0.21
C THR A 44 4.41 5.85 -1.18
N GLY A 45 3.71 4.74 -1.40
CA GLY A 45 3.84 3.94 -2.62
C GLY A 45 4.95 2.89 -2.58
N GLY A 46 5.85 2.92 -1.60
CA GLY A 46 6.82 1.86 -1.34
C GLY A 46 6.16 0.57 -0.84
N ILE A 47 6.92 -0.53 -0.82
CA ILE A 47 6.44 -1.83 -0.37
C ILE A 47 7.09 -2.20 0.97
N TYR A 48 6.25 -2.53 1.94
CA TYR A 48 6.62 -2.95 3.29
C TYR A 48 5.87 -4.25 3.66
N GLY A 49 6.42 -5.10 4.53
CA GLY A 49 5.67 -6.21 5.12
C GLY A 49 6.39 -7.55 5.12
N ASP A 50 5.63 -8.65 5.16
CA ASP A 50 6.10 -10.05 5.23
C ASP A 50 7.13 -10.33 6.35
N GLY A 51 7.09 -9.55 7.44
CA GLY A 51 8.10 -9.59 8.50
C GLY A 51 9.52 -9.22 8.02
N ARG A 52 9.66 -8.63 6.83
CA ARG A 52 10.92 -8.20 6.22
C ARG A 52 11.21 -6.71 6.41
N GLY A 53 10.22 -5.94 6.88
CA GLY A 53 10.32 -4.48 6.92
C GLY A 53 10.16 -3.90 5.51
N TRP A 54 11.00 -2.93 5.15
CA TRP A 54 10.99 -2.31 3.82
C TRP A 54 11.55 -3.26 2.76
N VAL A 55 10.72 -3.56 1.77
CA VAL A 55 11.08 -4.43 0.63
C VAL A 55 11.62 -3.58 -0.52
N VAL A 56 10.98 -2.44 -0.80
CA VAL A 56 11.44 -1.47 -1.81
C VAL A 56 10.88 -0.08 -1.49
N TRP A 57 11.73 0.94 -1.62
CA TRP A 57 11.34 2.35 -1.51
C TRP A 57 11.04 2.95 -2.88
N PRO A 58 10.19 4.00 -2.96
CA PRO A 58 10.11 4.79 -4.18
C PRO A 58 11.45 5.48 -4.49
N ALA A 59 11.62 5.92 -5.73
CA ALA A 59 12.77 6.73 -6.09
C ALA A 59 12.80 8.03 -5.27
N PRO A 60 13.97 8.54 -4.83
CA PRO A 60 14.06 9.72 -3.98
C PRO A 60 13.35 10.96 -4.54
N GLU A 61 13.36 11.15 -5.85
CA GLU A 61 12.66 12.24 -6.54
C GLU A 61 11.13 12.18 -6.44
N ASN A 62 10.57 11.01 -6.11
CA ASN A 62 9.13 10.78 -6.01
C ASN A 62 8.60 10.90 -4.57
N GLU A 63 9.46 11.09 -3.57
CA GLU A 63 9.10 11.16 -2.14
C GLU A 63 8.15 12.32 -1.77
N ALA A 64 7.99 13.30 -2.66
CA ALA A 64 7.14 14.47 -2.48
C ALA A 64 5.84 14.45 -3.32
N ILE A 65 5.52 13.33 -3.98
CA ILE A 65 4.33 13.22 -4.86
C ILE A 65 3.00 13.20 -4.06
N VAL A 66 3.03 12.76 -2.81
CA VAL A 66 1.84 12.68 -1.96
C VAL A 66 1.32 14.08 -1.62
N ARG A 67 -0.01 14.24 -1.68
CA ARG A 67 -0.69 15.50 -1.34
C ARG A 67 -1.18 15.44 0.10
N GLN A 68 -0.73 16.39 0.91
CA GLN A 68 -1.20 16.54 2.28
C GLN A 68 -2.63 17.07 2.31
N ARG A 69 -3.47 16.46 3.16
CA ARG A 69 -4.87 16.88 3.42
C ARG A 69 -5.77 16.92 2.17
N ASP A 70 -5.35 16.34 1.06
CA ASP A 70 -6.12 16.25 -0.17
C ASP A 70 -6.22 14.79 -0.64
N TRP A 71 -7.10 14.54 -1.60
CA TRP A 71 -7.26 13.23 -2.21
C TRP A 71 -6.08 12.89 -3.11
N ASN A 72 -5.56 11.68 -2.88
CA ASN A 72 -4.52 11.05 -3.67
C ASN A 72 -5.09 9.85 -4.42
N ASP A 73 -4.69 9.68 -5.68
CA ASP A 73 -5.05 8.51 -6.48
C ASP A 73 -3.96 7.46 -6.33
N LEU A 74 -4.34 6.25 -5.91
CA LEU A 74 -3.44 5.11 -5.75
C LEU A 74 -3.87 3.97 -6.66
N VAL A 75 -2.94 3.49 -7.48
CA VAL A 75 -3.11 2.27 -8.26
C VAL A 75 -2.06 1.26 -7.80
N VAL A 76 -2.52 0.05 -7.50
CA VAL A 76 -1.69 -1.09 -7.12
C VAL A 76 -1.97 -2.23 -8.10
N LYS A 77 -0.93 -2.64 -8.82
CA LYS A 77 -0.96 -3.80 -9.72
C LYS A 77 -0.02 -4.86 -9.15
N VAL A 78 -0.57 -6.05 -8.94
CA VAL A 78 0.16 -7.21 -8.45
C VAL A 78 -0.05 -8.34 -9.45
N GLU A 79 1.04 -8.82 -10.03
CA GLU A 79 1.06 -9.92 -11.00
C GLU A 79 2.11 -10.94 -10.56
N GLY A 80 1.69 -12.00 -9.86
CA GLY A 80 2.61 -12.93 -9.23
C GLY A 80 3.49 -12.19 -8.21
N ASN A 81 4.81 -12.20 -8.44
CA ASN A 81 5.79 -11.51 -7.60
C ASN A 81 6.22 -10.12 -8.14
N ARG A 82 5.56 -9.59 -9.18
CA ARG A 82 5.79 -8.23 -9.68
C ARG A 82 4.75 -7.27 -9.10
N TYR A 83 5.23 -6.23 -8.44
CA TYR A 83 4.43 -5.22 -7.74
C TYR A 83 4.69 -3.85 -8.37
N VAL A 84 3.61 -3.20 -8.82
CA VAL A 84 3.66 -1.84 -9.36
C VAL A 84 2.71 -0.97 -8.57
N SER A 85 3.22 0.13 -8.02
CA SER A 85 2.44 1.16 -7.37
C SER A 85 2.55 2.47 -8.16
N ARG A 86 1.43 3.19 -8.23
CA ARG A 86 1.37 4.51 -8.87
C ARG A 86 0.57 5.46 -7.99
N LEU A 87 1.16 6.60 -7.69
CA LEU A 87 0.55 7.66 -6.88
C LEU A 87 0.37 8.90 -7.74
N ASN A 88 -0.86 9.43 -7.82
CA ASN A 88 -1.18 10.65 -8.56
C ASN A 88 -0.67 10.64 -10.02
N GLY A 89 -0.65 9.47 -10.66
CA GLY A 89 -0.15 9.29 -12.03
C GLY A 89 1.33 8.92 -12.14
N VAL A 90 2.13 9.10 -11.09
CA VAL A 90 3.58 8.82 -11.06
C VAL A 90 3.84 7.40 -10.58
N VAL A 91 4.63 6.61 -11.31
CA VAL A 91 5.04 5.27 -10.89
C VAL A 91 5.99 5.41 -9.71
N MET A 92 5.61 4.84 -8.57
CA MET A 92 6.40 4.92 -7.33
C MET A 92 7.37 3.75 -7.24
N VAL A 93 6.87 2.53 -7.47
CA VAL A 93 7.69 1.33 -7.63
C VAL A 93 7.23 0.49 -8.81
N ASP A 94 8.17 -0.19 -9.46
CA ASP A 94 7.96 -1.34 -10.37
C ASP A 94 9.01 -2.38 -10.01
N PHE A 95 8.63 -3.31 -9.14
CA PHE A 95 9.55 -4.18 -8.43
C PHE A 95 9.15 -5.64 -8.61
N THR A 96 10.12 -6.50 -8.93
CA THR A 96 9.93 -7.95 -8.94
C THR A 96 10.62 -8.52 -7.71
N ASP A 97 9.84 -9.06 -6.77
CA ASP A 97 10.37 -9.61 -5.53
C ASP A 97 11.13 -10.91 -5.81
N PRO A 98 12.44 -10.98 -5.54
CA PRO A 98 13.22 -12.19 -5.77
C PRO A 98 12.88 -13.30 -4.77
N ASN A 99 12.27 -12.97 -3.62
CA ASN A 99 12.00 -13.91 -2.53
C ASN A 99 10.58 -13.70 -1.97
N PRO A 100 9.52 -13.88 -2.79
CA PRO A 100 8.15 -13.68 -2.36
C PRO A 100 7.78 -14.74 -1.30
N LYS A 101 7.15 -14.31 -0.21
CA LYS A 101 6.63 -15.20 0.84
C LYS A 101 5.11 -15.36 0.78
N SER A 102 4.43 -14.49 0.03
CA SER A 102 2.98 -14.32 0.03
C SER A 102 2.43 -14.27 -1.40
N PHE A 103 1.37 -15.03 -1.67
CA PHE A 103 0.89 -15.30 -3.04
C PHE A 103 -0.59 -14.99 -3.22
N ASP A 104 -1.48 -15.74 -2.56
CA ASP A 104 -2.91 -15.52 -2.64
C ASP A 104 -3.42 -15.05 -1.29
N GLY A 105 -4.33 -14.09 -1.30
CA GLY A 105 -4.94 -13.57 -0.09
C GLY A 105 -5.77 -12.32 -0.35
N PRO A 106 -6.58 -11.90 0.63
CA PRO A 106 -7.34 -10.66 0.56
C PRO A 106 -6.47 -9.42 0.31
N VAL A 107 -7.19 -8.35 -0.02
CA VAL A 107 -6.70 -6.97 0.07
C VAL A 107 -7.29 -6.38 1.35
N ALA A 108 -6.50 -5.63 2.11
CA ALA A 108 -6.97 -4.96 3.33
C ALA A 108 -6.47 -3.51 3.40
N LEU A 109 -7.24 -2.66 4.10
CA LEU A 109 -6.88 -1.28 4.37
C LEU A 109 -6.46 -1.17 5.83
N GLN A 110 -5.26 -0.66 6.08
CA GLN A 110 -4.72 -0.55 7.42
C GLN A 110 -5.16 0.76 8.09
N LEU A 111 -5.40 0.69 9.39
CA LEU A 111 -5.29 1.85 10.27
C LEU A 111 -4.26 1.51 11.34
N HIS A 112 -3.08 2.12 11.28
CA HIS A 112 -2.01 1.83 12.24
C HIS A 112 -2.42 2.32 13.64
N SER A 113 -2.05 1.56 14.68
CA SER A 113 -2.17 2.01 16.06
C SER A 113 -1.13 3.10 16.36
N GLY A 114 -1.58 4.33 16.63
CA GLY A 114 -0.71 5.47 16.95
C GLY A 114 -1.06 6.75 16.18
N GLY A 115 -0.88 7.91 16.81
CA GLY A 115 -1.25 9.22 16.25
C GLY A 115 -2.76 9.48 16.21
N GLU A 116 -3.17 10.56 15.55
CA GLU A 116 -4.57 10.81 15.21
C GLU A 116 -4.90 10.09 13.89
N GLY A 117 -4.89 8.75 13.91
CA GLY A 117 -5.18 7.91 12.76
C GLY A 117 -6.58 8.17 12.18
N ASN A 118 -6.67 9.06 11.19
CA ASN A 118 -7.92 9.37 10.50
C ASN A 118 -7.68 9.34 8.99
N MET A 119 -8.03 8.20 8.41
CA MET A 119 -7.84 7.88 6.99
C MET A 119 -9.18 7.74 6.30
N ARG A 120 -9.30 8.30 5.11
CA ARG A 120 -10.49 8.18 4.26
C ARG A 120 -10.12 7.47 2.98
N PHE A 121 -10.96 6.54 2.58
CA PHE A 121 -10.84 5.80 1.33
C PHE A 121 -12.15 5.89 0.54
N LYS A 122 -12.06 6.03 -0.78
CA LYS A 122 -13.22 5.99 -1.68
C LYS A 122 -12.81 5.48 -3.06
N ASP A 123 -13.80 5.29 -3.93
CA ASP A 123 -13.60 4.95 -5.34
C ASP A 123 -12.69 3.70 -5.49
N ILE A 124 -12.99 2.66 -4.70
CA ILE A 124 -12.20 1.43 -4.61
C ILE A 124 -12.68 0.45 -5.68
N TYR A 125 -11.80 0.12 -6.62
CA TYR A 125 -12.05 -0.80 -7.72
C TYR A 125 -11.01 -1.90 -7.76
N ILE A 126 -11.47 -3.15 -7.86
CA ILE A 126 -10.62 -4.32 -8.04
C ILE A 126 -10.91 -4.93 -9.40
N ARG A 127 -9.84 -5.23 -10.13
CA ARG A 127 -9.88 -6.01 -11.35
C ARG A 127 -9.05 -7.27 -11.13
N ASP A 128 -9.69 -8.42 -11.29
CA ASP A 128 -9.03 -9.72 -11.36
C ASP A 128 -8.23 -9.81 -12.66
N LEU A 129 -6.93 -10.07 -12.57
CA LEU A 129 -6.02 -10.16 -13.71
C LEU A 129 -5.95 -11.59 -14.29
N SER A 130 -6.54 -12.58 -13.62
CA SER A 130 -6.65 -13.95 -14.13
C SER A 130 -7.71 -14.11 -15.23
N ARG A 131 -8.64 -13.14 -15.32
CA ARG A 131 -9.74 -13.13 -16.29
C ARG A 131 -9.46 -12.11 -17.39
N ARG A 132 -9.44 -12.57 -18.64
CA ARG A 132 -9.23 -11.73 -19.83
C ARG A 132 -10.50 -11.01 -20.24
#